data_AF-A0A4R9PCG7-F1
#
_entry.id   AF-A0A4R9PCG7-F1
#
_cell.length_a   1.000
_cell.length_b   1.000
_cell.length_c   1.000
_cell.angle_alpha   90.00
_cell.angle_beta   90.00
_cell.angle_gamma   90.00
#
_symmetry.space_group_name_H-M   'P 1'
#
loop_
_entity.id
_entity.type
_entity.pdbx_description
1 polymer ?
#
loop_
_entity_poly.entity_id
_entity_poly.type
_entity_poly.pdbx_seq_one_letter_code
_entity_poly.pdbx_strand_id
1 'polypeptide(L)'
;SVSFTGTFIVFVYVWLPFMILPVQAALERVPGNLVEASSDLGASPGQTFRNVLFPLALPGIVAGSIFTFSLTLGDYIIPQIIGTSRLFIGQAVYSQ
;
A
#
# COMPACT_ATOMS: atom_id res chain seq x y z
N SER A 1 16.82 3.24 22.50
CA SER A 1 15.73 2.25 22.40
C SER A 1 15.34 2.06 20.96
N VAL A 2 15.52 0.88 20.40
CA VAL A 2 14.98 0.55 19.08
C VAL A 2 13.47 0.39 19.26
N SER A 3 12.68 1.28 18.66
CA SER A 3 11.22 1.25 18.75
C SER A 3 10.65 0.60 17.49
N PHE A 4 10.01 -0.55 17.65
CA PHE A 4 9.30 -1.25 16.57
C PHE A 4 8.32 -0.32 15.85
N THR A 5 7.62 0.53 16.62
CA THR A 5 6.70 1.54 16.09
C THR A 5 7.42 2.55 15.20
N GLY A 6 8.63 2.97 15.57
CA GLY A 6 9.45 3.89 14.77
C GLY A 6 9.84 3.26 13.43
N THR A 7 10.34 2.03 13.43
CA THR A 7 10.68 1.29 12.19
C THR A 7 9.45 1.09 11.31
N PHE A 8 8.31 0.74 11.90
CA PHE A 8 7.05 0.56 11.16
C PHE A 8 6.60 1.86 10.47
N ILE A 9 6.64 3.00 11.18
CA ILE A 9 6.27 4.29 10.60
C ILE A 9 7.19 4.67 9.43
N VAL A 10 8.50 4.43 9.56
CA VAL A 10 9.44 4.73 8.47
C VAL A 10 9.20 3.83 7.26
N PHE A 11 8.96 2.54 7.46
CA PHE A 11 8.60 1.65 6.36
C PHE A 11 7.33 2.08 5.64
N VAL A 12 6.28 2.42 6.40
CA VAL A 12 5.05 2.95 5.81
C VAL A 12 5.38 4.19 5.01
N TYR A 13 6.09 5.16 5.57
CA TYR A 13 6.42 6.43 4.92
C TYR A 13 7.20 6.25 3.60
N VAL A 14 8.23 5.39 3.61
CA VAL A 14 9.09 5.18 2.43
C VAL A 14 8.36 4.41 1.34
N TRP A 15 7.52 3.43 1.70
CA TRP A 15 6.85 2.57 0.71
C TRP A 15 5.46 3.07 0.30
N LEU A 16 4.89 4.05 1.00
CA LEU A 16 3.59 4.64 0.69
C LEU A 16 3.43 5.07 -0.78
N PRO A 17 4.41 5.75 -1.42
CA PRO A 17 4.28 6.14 -2.83
C PRO A 17 4.09 4.94 -3.76
N PHE A 18 4.77 3.82 -3.48
CA PHE A 18 4.68 2.59 -4.28
C PHE A 18 3.36 1.85 -4.09
N MET A 19 2.62 2.13 -3.00
CA MET A 19 1.23 1.71 -2.83
C MET A 19 0.27 2.63 -3.58
N ILE A 20 0.50 3.95 -3.53
CA ILE A 20 -0.39 4.95 -4.12
C ILE A 20 -0.47 4.81 -5.64
N LEU A 21 0.66 4.67 -6.33
CA LEU A 21 0.70 4.63 -7.79
C LEU A 21 -0.22 3.56 -8.41
N PRO A 22 -0.16 2.27 -8.02
CA PRO A 22 -1.06 1.25 -8.57
C PRO A 22 -2.51 1.45 -8.14
N VAL A 23 -2.77 1.98 -6.95
CA VAL A 23 -4.13 2.30 -6.49
C VAL A 23 -4.73 3.44 -7.31
N GLN A 24 -3.98 4.52 -7.54
CA GLN A 24 -4.38 5.63 -8.41
C GLN A 24 -4.66 5.12 -9.82
N ALA A 25 -3.74 4.34 -10.39
CA ALA A 25 -3.90 3.82 -11.74
C ALA A 25 -5.11 2.87 -11.87
N ALA A 26 -5.51 2.18 -10.78
CA ALA A 26 -6.74 1.39 -10.77
C ALA A 26 -7.99 2.28 -10.67
N LEU A 27 -7.96 3.34 -9.86
CA LEU A 27 -9.05 4.29 -9.74
C LEU A 27 -9.29 5.08 -11.03
N GLU A 28 -8.24 5.52 -11.72
CA GLU A 28 -8.34 6.22 -13.01
C GLU A 28 -8.95 5.37 -14.12
N ARG A 29 -8.88 4.05 -14.00
CA ARG A 29 -9.50 3.11 -14.94
C ARG A 29 -10.98 2.88 -14.67
N VAL A 30 -11.51 3.36 -13.55
CA VAL A 30 -12.94 3.26 -13.25
C VAL A 30 -13.71 4.20 -14.18
N PRO A 31 -14.60 3.68 -15.04
CA PRO A 31 -15.34 4.54 -15.95
C PRO A 31 -16.38 5.36 -15.17
N GLY A 32 -16.43 6.66 -15.44
CA GLY A 32 -17.27 7.62 -14.70
C GLY A 32 -18.77 7.31 -14.75
N ASN A 33 -19.22 6.64 -15.80
CA ASN A 33 -20.62 6.21 -15.96
C ASN A 33 -21.09 5.26 -14.84
N LEU A 34 -20.20 4.50 -14.19
CA LEU A 34 -20.58 3.64 -13.05
C LEU A 34 -20.86 4.45 -11.79
N VAL A 35 -20.18 5.60 -11.64
CA VAL A 35 -20.40 6.53 -10.52
C VAL A 35 -21.73 7.28 -10.72
N GLU A 36 -21.98 7.75 -11.94
CA GLU A 36 -23.25 8.37 -12.33
C GLU A 36 -24.42 7.40 -12.15
N ALA A 37 -24.32 6.18 -12.70
CA ALA A 37 -25.35 5.14 -12.56
C ALA A 37 -25.62 4.78 -11.09
N SER A 38 -24.60 4.77 -10.22
CA SER A 38 -24.81 4.56 -8.80
C SER A 38 -25.63 5.69 -8.16
N SER A 39 -25.41 6.93 -8.59
CA SER A 39 -26.12 8.11 -8.11
C SER A 39 -27.56 8.12 -8.62
N ASP A 40 -27.79 7.71 -9.87
CA ASP A 40 -29.13 7.55 -10.46
C ASP A 40 -29.98 6.49 -9.74
N LEU A 41 -29.34 5.45 -9.21
CA LEU A 41 -29.98 4.43 -8.36
C LEU A 41 -30.20 4.89 -6.91
N GLY A 42 -29.87 6.14 -6.57
CA GLY A 42 -30.04 6.73 -5.25
C GLY A 42 -28.97 6.32 -4.24
N ALA A 43 -27.80 5.83 -4.68
CA ALA A 43 -26.71 5.47 -3.77
C ALA A 43 -26.08 6.72 -3.12
N SER A 44 -25.87 6.65 -1.81
CA SER A 44 -25.04 7.61 -1.09
C SER A 44 -23.54 7.45 -1.46
N PRO A 45 -22.71 8.50 -1.29
CA PRO A 45 -21.28 8.43 -1.64
C PRO A 45 -20.52 7.25 -0.99
N GLY A 46 -20.88 6.88 0.24
CA GLY A 46 -20.29 5.71 0.92
C GLY A 46 -20.69 4.37 0.29
N GLN A 47 -21.93 4.28 -0.22
CA GLN A 47 -22.39 3.08 -0.95
C GLN A 47 -21.72 2.99 -2.33
N THR A 48 -21.61 4.11 -3.06
CA THR A 48 -20.86 4.17 -4.32
C THR A 48 -19.40 3.77 -4.12
N PHE A 49 -18.75 4.26 -3.06
CA PHE A 49 -17.39 3.84 -2.72
C PHE A 49 -17.30 2.33 -2.48
N ARG A 50 -18.12 1.78 -1.57
CA ARG A 50 -18.01 0.38 -1.16
C ARG A 50 -18.43 -0.62 -2.25
N ASN A 51 -19.45 -0.28 -3.05
CA ASN A 51 -20.05 -1.19 -4.03
C ASN A 51 -19.49 -1.02 -5.44
N VAL A 52 -18.93 0.15 -5.78
CA VAL A 52 -18.39 0.45 -7.11
C VAL A 52 -16.89 0.66 -7.06
N LEU A 53 -16.42 1.72 -6.38
CA LEU A 53 -14.99 2.08 -6.44
C LEU A 53 -14.08 1.03 -5.78
N PHE A 54 -14.42 0.57 -4.57
CA PHE A 54 -13.60 -0.35 -3.78
C PHE A 54 -13.35 -1.69 -4.50
N PRO A 55 -14.37 -2.43 -5.00
CA PRO A 55 -14.13 -3.68 -5.71
C PRO A 55 -13.37 -3.47 -7.02
N LEU A 56 -13.58 -2.35 -7.72
CA LEU A 56 -12.85 -2.03 -8.96
C LEU A 56 -11.40 -1.58 -8.71
N ALA A 57 -11.13 -0.95 -7.58
CA ALA A 57 -9.79 -0.55 -7.15
C ALA A 57 -9.01 -1.71 -6.51
N LEU A 58 -9.69 -2.79 -6.09
CA LEU A 58 -9.08 -3.93 -5.40
C LEU A 58 -7.89 -4.55 -6.14
N PRO A 59 -7.90 -4.73 -7.49
CA PRO A 59 -6.72 -5.22 -8.21
C PRO A 59 -5.50 -4.30 -8.06
N GLY A 60 -5.72 -2.97 -8.02
CA GLY A 60 -4.65 -2.00 -7.77
C GLY A 60 -4.11 -2.06 -6.33
N ILE A 61 -4.99 -2.25 -5.35
CA ILE A 61 -4.60 -2.44 -3.95
C ILE A 61 -3.76 -3.71 -3.80
N VAL A 62 -4.15 -4.81 -4.45
CA VAL A 62 -3.39 -6.07 -4.42
C VAL A 62 -2.02 -5.88 -5.08
N ALA A 63 -1.96 -5.25 -6.25
CA ALA A 63 -0.69 -4.98 -6.93
C ALA A 63 0.26 -4.10 -6.09
N GLY A 64 -0.24 -3.02 -5.49
CA GLY A 64 0.54 -2.17 -4.59
C GLY A 64 0.98 -2.88 -3.32
N SER A 65 0.13 -3.75 -2.78
CA SER A 65 0.48 -4.56 -1.59
C SER A 65 1.61 -5.54 -1.90
N ILE A 66 1.58 -6.19 -3.07
CA ILE A 66 2.66 -7.08 -3.51
C ILE A 66 3.97 -6.32 -3.69
N PHE A 67 3.94 -5.14 -4.33
CA PHE A 67 5.14 -4.31 -4.51
C PHE A 67 5.73 -3.86 -3.17
N THR A 68 4.93 -3.28 -2.29
CA THR A 68 5.40 -2.79 -0.99
C THR A 68 5.91 -3.91 -0.09
N PHE A 69 5.25 -5.07 -0.12
CA PHE A 69 5.73 -6.28 0.58
C PHE A 69 7.09 -6.74 0.04
N SER A 70 7.24 -6.84 -1.28
CA SER A 70 8.50 -7.24 -1.91
C SER A 70 9.65 -6.29 -1.56
N LEU A 71 9.40 -4.98 -1.59
CA LEU A 71 10.40 -3.95 -1.26
C LEU A 71 10.80 -4.02 0.23
N THR A 72 9.84 -4.20 1.12
CA THR A 72 10.09 -4.30 2.57
C THR A 72 10.92 -5.53 2.93
N LEU A 73 10.69 -6.68 2.26
CA LEU A 73 11.47 -7.90 2.50
C LEU A 73 12.96 -7.74 2.12
N GLY A 74 13.24 -7.02 1.04
CA GLY A 74 14.59 -6.79 0.54
C GLY A 74 15.36 -5.68 1.26
N ASP A 75 14.69 -4.89 2.09
CA ASP A 75 15.30 -3.71 2.70
C ASP A 75 16.15 -4.06 3.93
N TYR A 76 17.44 -3.75 3.83
CA TYR A 76 18.41 -3.89 4.89
C TYR A 76 18.92 -2.54 5.41
N ILE A 77 18.67 -1.45 4.67
CA ILE A 77 19.19 -0.10 4.96
C ILE A 77 18.35 0.55 6.06
N ILE A 78 17.01 0.56 5.93
CA ILE A 78 16.13 1.19 6.91
C ILE A 78 16.30 0.57 8.31
N PRO A 79 16.31 -0.77 8.47
CA PRO A 79 16.55 -1.38 9.77
C PRO A 79 17.96 -1.09 10.33
N GLN A 80 18.96 -0.94 9.46
CA GLN A 80 20.34 -0.64 9.88
C GLN A 80 20.46 0.76 10.47
N ILE A 81 19.74 1.74 9.88
CA ILE A 81 19.77 3.13 10.33
C ILE A 81 18.93 3.34 11.60
N ILE A 82 17.77 2.67 11.72
CA ILE A 82 16.84 2.88 12.85
C ILE A 82 17.25 2.08 14.09
N GLY A 83 17.86 0.91 13.93
CA GLY A 83 18.46 0.19 15.03
C GLY A 83 18.59 -1.32 14.83
N THR A 84 19.82 -1.82 14.99
CA THR A 84 20.25 -3.22 14.84
C THR A 84 19.86 -4.09 16.06
N SER A 85 18.59 -4.13 16.46
CA SER A 85 18.16 -5.05 17.54
C SER A 85 17.57 -6.36 17.05
N ARG A 86 17.14 -6.46 15.78
CA ARG A 86 16.73 -7.71 15.14
C ARG A 86 17.23 -7.74 13.71
N LEU A 87 17.73 -8.90 13.30
CA LEU A 87 18.09 -9.16 11.90
C LEU A 87 16.78 -9.26 11.10
N PHE A 88 16.55 -8.28 10.23
CA PHE A 88 15.56 -8.41 9.15
C PHE A 88 16.15 -9.30 8.06
N ILE A 89 15.29 -9.91 7.23
CA ILE A 89 15.71 -10.87 6.20
C ILE A 89 16.78 -10.26 5.29
N GLY A 90 16.60 -9.02 4.82
CA GLY A 90 17.61 -8.31 4.02
C GLY A 90 18.96 -8.17 4.75
N GLN A 91 18.95 -7.87 6.06
CA GLN A 91 20.18 -7.76 6.84
C GLN A 91 20.86 -9.10 7.08
N ALA A 92 20.09 -10.17 7.28
CA ALA A 92 20.61 -11.51 7.48
C ALA A 92 21.33 -12.06 6.24
N VAL A 93 20.87 -11.67 5.04
CA VAL A 93 21.54 -11.97 3.78
C VAL A 93 22.79 -11.10 3.61
N TYR A 94 22.74 -9.81 3.96
CA TYR A 94 23.89 -8.90 3.86
C TYR A 94 25.04 -9.24 4.83
N SER A 95 24.73 -9.79 6.01
CA SER A 95 25.74 -10.10 7.05
C SER A 95 26.52 -11.39 6.82
N GLN A 96 26.18 -12.17 5.80
CA GLN A 96 26.91 -13.38 5.38
C GLN A 96 27.93 -13.04 4.31
#